data_AF-A0A212F0L9-F1
#
_entry.id   AF-A0A212F0L9-F1
#
_cell.length_a   1.000
_cell.length_b   1.000
_cell.length_c   1.000
_cell.angle_alpha   90.00
_cell.angle_beta   90.00
_cell.angle_gamma   90.00
#
_symmetry.space_group_name_H-M   'P 1'
#
loop_
_entity.id
_entity.type
_entity.pdbx_description
1 polymer ?
#
loop_
_entity_poly.entity_id
_entity_poly.type
_entity_poly.pdbx_seq_one_letter_code
_entity_poly.pdbx_strand_id
1 'polypeptide(L)'
;MVVIMSLVMVLLMAGLVTAVPQKPNLDAILNRRTDVYIAGFFPFGKGVENSNTGRGVMPSVKLALDHVNEHESVLRNYRLHMWWNDTECNAAVGVKSFFDMMHSGPHKLMLFGAA
;
A
#
# COMPACT_ATOMS: atom_id res chain seq x y z
N MET A 1 -37.65 42.32 15.95
CA MET A 1 -36.96 41.79 14.76
C MET A 1 -35.50 42.23 14.69
N VAL A 2 -35.20 43.53 14.82
CA VAL A 2 -33.82 44.07 14.77
C VAL A 2 -32.88 43.50 15.84
N VAL A 3 -33.33 43.41 17.10
CA VAL A 3 -32.49 42.91 18.22
C VAL A 3 -32.09 41.43 18.05
N ILE A 4 -33.01 40.61 17.54
CA ILE A 4 -32.76 39.18 17.27
C ILE A 4 -31.72 39.03 16.15
N MET A 5 -31.83 39.87 15.11
CA MET A 5 -30.89 39.87 14.00
C MET A 5 -29.48 40.31 14.42
N SER A 6 -29.39 41.32 15.30
CA SER A 6 -28.11 41.75 15.88
C SER A 6 -27.46 40.66 16.76
N LEU A 7 -28.26 39.93 17.55
CA LEU A 7 -27.75 38.86 18.42
C LEU A 7 -27.21 37.67 17.61
N VAL A 8 -27.91 37.28 16.55
CA VAL A 8 -27.48 36.21 15.62
C VAL A 8 -26.18 36.58 14.92
N MET A 9 -26.03 37.85 14.54
CA MET A 9 -24.82 38.35 13.89
C MET A 9 -23.61 38.34 14.84
N VAL A 10 -23.80 38.70 16.12
CA VAL A 10 -22.73 38.62 17.13
C VAL A 10 -22.30 37.18 17.41
N LEU A 11 -23.24 36.24 17.46
CA LEU A 11 -22.96 34.81 17.64
C LEU A 11 -22.19 34.22 16.45
N LEU A 12 -22.54 34.60 15.21
CA LEU A 12 -21.81 34.18 14.01
C LEU A 12 -20.37 34.70 13.99
N MET A 13 -20.15 35.95 14.39
CA MET A 13 -18.81 36.54 14.45
C MET A 13 -17.96 35.92 15.56
N ALA A 14 -18.56 35.59 16.71
CA ALA A 14 -17.86 34.91 17.81
C ALA A 14 -17.44 33.47 17.42
N GLY A 15 -18.26 32.77 16.65
CA GLY A 15 -17.95 31.42 16.16
C GLY A 15 -16.81 31.34 15.13
N LEU A 16 -16.57 32.42 14.38
CA LEU A 16 -15.46 32.48 13.42
C LEU A 16 -14.10 32.78 14.10
N VAL A 17 -14.11 33.46 15.25
CA VAL A 17 -12.88 33.86 15.97
C VAL A 17 -12.23 32.69 16.74
N THR A 18 -12.97 31.62 17.03
CA THR A 18 -12.43 30.43 17.74
C THR A 18 -11.81 29.38 16.81
N ALA A 19 -11.69 29.66 15.51
CA ALA A 19 -11.00 28.78 14.57
C ALA A 19 -9.49 28.77 14.87
N VAL A 20 -9.04 27.79 15.66
CA VAL A 20 -7.62 27.54 15.90
C VAL A 20 -7.02 26.99 14.59
N PRO A 21 -5.98 27.61 14.01
CA PRO A 21 -5.29 27.04 12.87
C PRO A 21 -4.68 25.69 13.26
N GLN A 22 -5.10 24.63 12.58
CA GLN A 22 -4.61 23.28 12.81
C GLN A 22 -3.13 23.22 12.39
N LYS A 23 -2.21 23.08 13.35
CA LYS A 23 -0.78 22.89 13.03
C LYS A 23 -0.66 21.68 12.10
N PRO A 24 -0.03 21.81 10.92
CA PRO A 24 0.21 20.65 10.07
C PRO A 24 1.05 19.64 10.86
N ASN A 25 0.62 18.38 10.87
CA ASN A 25 1.41 17.30 11.46
C ASN A 25 2.60 17.03 10.53
N LEU A 26 3.67 17.81 10.71
CA LEU A 26 4.84 17.80 9.85
C LEU A 26 5.53 16.43 9.89
N ASP A 27 5.47 15.73 11.02
CA ASP A 27 6.02 14.37 11.16
C ASP A 27 5.24 13.37 10.30
N ALA A 28 3.91 13.49 10.21
CA ALA A 28 3.09 12.68 9.33
C ALA A 28 3.30 13.00 7.84
N ILE A 29 3.70 14.22 7.50
CA ILE A 29 4.02 14.64 6.12
C ILE A 29 5.44 14.20 5.73
N LEU A 30 6.43 14.37 6.62
CA LEU A 30 7.82 13.98 6.41
C LEU A 30 8.02 12.46 6.43
N ASN A 31 7.26 11.73 7.24
CA ASN A 31 7.32 10.28 7.33
C ASN A 31 6.36 9.57 6.36
N ARG A 32 5.76 10.29 5.40
CA ARG A 32 4.87 9.71 4.39
C ARG A 32 5.70 9.04 3.30
N ARG A 33 6.02 7.77 3.51
CA ARG A 33 6.69 6.95 2.50
C ARG A 33 5.76 6.70 1.31
N THR A 34 6.33 6.66 0.11
CA THR A 34 5.62 6.36 -1.13
C THR A 34 5.57 4.85 -1.35
N ASP A 35 4.39 4.30 -1.61
CA ASP A 35 4.23 2.87 -1.83
C ASP A 35 4.75 2.45 -3.22
N VAL A 36 5.58 1.40 -3.24
CA VAL A 36 6.14 0.78 -4.44
C VAL A 36 5.73 -0.68 -4.47
N TYR A 37 5.22 -1.12 -5.62
CA TYR A 37 4.68 -2.46 -5.78
C TYR A 37 5.53 -3.30 -6.72
N ILE A 38 5.75 -4.55 -6.35
CA ILE A 38 6.38 -5.58 -7.19
C ILE A 38 5.43 -6.77 -7.33
N ALA A 39 5.43 -7.42 -8.49
CA ALA A 39 4.66 -8.63 -8.73
C ALA A 39 5.45 -9.86 -8.25
N GLY A 40 4.79 -10.81 -7.60
CA GLY A 40 5.37 -12.07 -7.13
C GLY A 40 4.69 -13.28 -7.76
N PHE A 41 5.43 -14.13 -8.46
CA PHE A 41 4.92 -15.33 -9.13
C PHE A 41 5.48 -16.58 -8.45
N PHE A 42 4.59 -17.34 -7.82
CA PHE A 42 4.95 -18.55 -7.08
C PHE A 42 3.89 -19.63 -7.28
N PRO A 43 4.25 -20.90 -7.48
CA PRO A 43 3.30 -22.01 -7.39
C PRO A 43 2.99 -22.27 -5.91
N PHE A 44 1.73 -22.19 -5.50
CA PHE A 44 1.37 -22.22 -4.06
C PHE A 44 0.28 -23.23 -3.72
N GLY A 45 -0.67 -23.47 -4.64
CA GLY A 45 -1.88 -24.25 -4.43
C GLY A 45 -1.66 -25.68 -3.92
N LYS A 46 -2.67 -26.26 -3.27
CA LYS A 46 -2.62 -27.66 -2.84
C LYS A 46 -2.69 -28.57 -4.05
N GLY A 47 -1.81 -29.57 -4.12
CA GLY A 47 -1.75 -30.51 -5.24
C GLY A 47 -1.17 -29.93 -6.54
N VAL A 48 -0.70 -28.68 -6.52
CA VAL A 48 0.03 -28.04 -7.62
C VAL A 48 1.48 -28.51 -7.62
N GLU A 49 2.03 -28.75 -8.81
CA GLU A 49 3.44 -29.10 -9.00
C GLU A 49 4.36 -28.00 -8.42
N ASN A 50 5.46 -28.38 -7.77
CA ASN A 50 6.42 -27.46 -7.16
C ASN A 50 5.84 -26.51 -6.09
N SER A 51 4.59 -26.72 -5.66
CA SER A 51 3.93 -25.89 -4.64
C SER A 51 4.58 -25.96 -3.26
N ASN A 52 5.30 -27.04 -2.96
CA ASN A 52 6.11 -27.15 -1.74
C ASN A 52 7.19 -26.07 -1.70
N THR A 53 7.83 -25.80 -2.83
CA THR A 53 8.86 -24.77 -2.95
C THR A 53 8.25 -23.39 -2.72
N GLY A 54 7.15 -23.06 -3.39
CA GLY A 54 6.46 -21.78 -3.17
C GLY A 54 6.04 -21.60 -1.71
N ARG A 55 5.39 -22.60 -1.10
CA ARG A 55 5.04 -22.56 0.34
C ARG A 55 6.26 -22.42 1.26
N GLY A 56 7.39 -23.00 0.89
CA GLY A 56 8.64 -22.93 1.65
C GLY A 56 9.31 -21.56 1.59
N VAL A 57 9.24 -20.86 0.45
CA VAL A 57 9.92 -19.56 0.27
C VAL A 57 9.08 -18.36 0.73
N MET A 58 7.75 -18.45 0.69
CA MET A 58 6.86 -17.33 1.03
C MET A 58 7.09 -16.74 2.43
N PRO A 59 7.34 -17.54 3.50
CA PRO A 59 7.71 -16.99 4.80
C PRO A 59 9.00 -16.17 4.76
N SER A 60 10.02 -16.63 4.04
CA SER A 60 11.28 -15.91 3.89
C SER A 60 11.10 -14.59 3.12
N VAL A 61 10.26 -14.59 2.08
CA VAL A 61 9.94 -13.36 1.33
C VAL A 61 9.24 -12.35 2.23
N LYS A 62 8.29 -12.79 3.05
CA LYS A 62 7.61 -11.90 4.01
C LYS A 62 8.59 -11.29 5.01
N LEU A 63 9.44 -12.11 5.62
CA LEU A 63 10.46 -11.63 6.56
C LEU A 63 11.44 -10.64 5.92
N ALA A 64 11.84 -10.87 4.66
CA ALA A 64 12.71 -9.97 3.93
C ALA A 64 12.03 -8.62 3.62
N LEU A 65 10.76 -8.62 3.23
CA LEU A 65 9.98 -7.41 2.99
C LEU A 65 9.82 -6.58 4.27
N ASP A 66 9.51 -7.25 5.39
CA ASP A 66 9.39 -6.59 6.70
C ASP A 66 10.73 -5.96 7.09
N HIS A 67 11.82 -6.72 7.01
CA HIS A 67 13.16 -6.23 7.35
C HIS A 67 13.62 -5.06 6.47
N VAL A 68 13.39 -5.11 5.14
CA VAL A 68 13.74 -4.01 4.22
C VAL A 68 12.93 -2.76 4.53
N ASN A 69 11.64 -2.90 4.84
CA ASN A 69 10.77 -1.77 5.16
C ASN A 69 11.07 -1.16 6.54
N GLU A 70 11.55 -1.95 7.49
CA GLU A 70 11.93 -1.48 8.83
C GLU A 70 13.31 -0.83 8.87
N HIS A 71 14.17 -1.11 7.89
CA HIS A 71 15.54 -0.61 7.88
C HIS A 71 15.61 0.90 7.60
N GLU A 72 16.26 1.67 8.48
CA GLU A 72 16.25 3.15 8.45
C GLU A 72 16.97 3.78 7.25
N SER A 73 17.92 3.05 6.64
CA SER A 73 18.75 3.55 5.55
C SER A 73 18.29 3.09 4.16
N VAL A 74 17.52 2.00 4.10
CA VAL A 74 17.05 1.38 2.86
C VAL A 74 15.64 1.88 2.59
N LEU A 75 15.36 2.27 1.35
CA LEU A 75 14.04 2.78 0.94
C LEU A 75 13.49 3.88 1.86
N ARG A 76 14.33 4.85 2.27
CA ARG A 76 13.98 5.88 3.29
C ARG A 76 12.63 6.56 3.07
N ASN A 77 12.32 6.86 1.81
CA ASN A 77 11.09 7.54 1.39
C ASN A 77 10.09 6.61 0.70
N TYR A 78 10.33 5.30 0.71
CA TYR A 78 9.52 4.31 0.00
C TYR A 78 9.10 3.17 0.92
N ARG A 79 7.96 2.56 0.62
CA ARG A 79 7.51 1.32 1.26
C ARG A 79 7.29 0.28 0.19
N LEU A 80 8.04 -0.82 0.28
CA LEU A 80 7.99 -1.90 -0.68
C LEU A 80 6.86 -2.88 -0.32
N HIS A 81 6.00 -3.14 -1.29
CA HIS A 81 4.94 -4.14 -1.21
C HIS A 81 5.10 -5.16 -2.33
N MET A 82 4.87 -6.42 -2.01
CA MET A 82 4.78 -7.47 -3.01
C MET A 82 3.33 -7.92 -3.17
N TRP A 83 2.83 -7.81 -4.39
CA TRP A 83 1.54 -8.39 -4.78
C TRP A 83 1.81 -9.73 -5.47
N TRP A 84 1.31 -10.83 -4.91
CA TRP A 84 1.57 -12.15 -5.46
C TRP A 84 0.27 -12.93 -5.67
N ASN A 85 0.23 -13.73 -6.74
CA ASN A 85 -0.85 -14.67 -7.05
C ASN A 85 -0.26 -16.08 -7.22
N ASP A 86 -1.08 -17.09 -6.99
CA ASP A 86 -0.74 -18.47 -7.32
C ASP A 86 -0.70 -18.66 -8.84
N THR A 87 0.41 -19.22 -9.33
CA THR A 87 0.62 -19.51 -10.75
C THR A 87 0.22 -20.93 -11.13
N GLU A 88 -0.05 -21.79 -10.14
CA GLU A 88 -0.43 -23.19 -10.32
C GLU A 88 0.57 -24.03 -11.14
N CYS A 89 1.82 -23.56 -11.30
CA CYS A 89 2.81 -24.14 -12.22
C CYS A 89 2.23 -24.31 -13.64
N ASN A 90 1.31 -23.44 -14.03
CA ASN A 90 0.56 -23.50 -15.28
C ASN A 90 0.76 -22.19 -16.06
N ALA A 91 1.31 -22.31 -17.28
CA ALA A 91 1.61 -21.16 -18.11
C ALA A 91 0.40 -20.28 -18.43
N ALA A 92 -0.79 -20.86 -18.64
CA ALA A 92 -2.00 -20.10 -18.93
C ALA A 92 -2.46 -19.28 -17.71
N VAL A 93 -2.39 -19.88 -16.51
CA VAL A 93 -2.72 -19.20 -15.24
C VAL A 93 -1.71 -18.09 -14.94
N GLY A 94 -0.42 -18.35 -15.15
CA GLY A 94 0.65 -17.37 -15.00
C GLY A 94 0.51 -16.18 -15.93
N VAL A 95 0.28 -16.40 -17.23
CA VAL A 95 0.10 -15.33 -18.23
C VAL A 95 -1.17 -14.52 -17.94
N LYS A 96 -2.27 -15.17 -17.57
CA LYS A 96 -3.49 -14.47 -17.13
C LYS A 96 -3.19 -13.57 -15.93
N SER A 97 -2.53 -14.12 -14.91
CA SER A 97 -2.16 -13.36 -13.71
C SER A 97 -1.26 -12.17 -14.04
N PHE A 98 -0.37 -12.31 -15.01
CA PHE A 98 0.50 -11.23 -15.48
C PHE A 98 -0.32 -10.09 -16.10
N PHE A 99 -1.18 -10.42 -17.06
CA PHE A 99 -2.03 -9.41 -17.69
C PHE A 99 -2.97 -8.74 -16.68
N ASP A 100 -3.56 -9.51 -15.77
CA ASP A 100 -4.41 -8.98 -14.70
C ASP A 100 -3.63 -7.99 -13.82
N MET A 101 -2.41 -8.34 -13.40
CA MET A 101 -1.57 -7.48 -12.56
C MET A 101 -1.02 -6.24 -13.28
N MET A 102 -0.81 -6.29 -14.60
CA MET A 102 -0.34 -5.14 -15.38
C MET A 102 -1.48 -4.21 -15.79
N HIS A 103 -2.66 -4.76 -16.04
CA HIS A 103 -3.85 -4.00 -16.41
C HIS A 103 -4.51 -3.34 -15.20
N SER A 104 -4.55 -4.04 -14.05
CA SER A 104 -5.15 -3.52 -12.82
C SER A 104 -4.13 -2.87 -11.88
N GLY A 105 -4.53 -1.74 -11.29
CA GLY A 105 -3.76 -1.06 -10.26
C GLY A 105 -3.64 -1.90 -8.97
N PRO A 106 -2.64 -1.63 -8.11
CA PRO A 106 -1.53 -0.68 -8.30
C PRO A 106 -0.58 -1.14 -9.44
N HIS A 107 0.19 -0.24 -10.06
CA HIS A 107 1.14 -0.63 -11.10
C HIS A 107 2.43 -1.20 -10.50
N LYS A 108 2.86 -2.36 -10.99
CA LYS A 108 4.02 -3.09 -10.46
C LYS A 108 5.26 -2.70 -11.26
N LEU A 109 6.37 -2.41 -10.58
CA LEU A 109 7.61 -1.95 -11.20
C LEU A 109 8.49 -3.10 -11.70
N MET A 110 8.35 -4.28 -11.09
CA MET A 110 9.12 -5.47 -11.46
C MET A 110 8.30 -6.73 -11.21
N LEU A 111 8.71 -7.80 -11.88
CA LEU A 111 8.26 -9.16 -11.61
C LEU A 111 9.37 -9.92 -10.86
N PHE A 112 8.99 -10.65 -9.82
CA PHE A 112 9.86 -11.46 -8.99
C PHE A 112 9.33 -12.90 -8.91
N GLY A 113 10.21 -13.88 -9.09
CA GLY A 113 9.86 -15.30 -9.14
C GLY A 113 9.74 -15.86 -10.56
N ALA A 114 9.34 -17.13 -10.66
CA ALA A 114 9.15 -17.85 -11.91
C ALA A 114 7.86 -18.67 -11.82
N ALA A 115 7.03 -18.56 -12.86
CA ALA A 115 5.82 -19.37 -13.07
C ALA A 115 6.18 -20.75 -13.62
#